data_AF-A0A653CWE3-F1
#
_entry.id   AF-A0A653CWE3-F1
#
_cell.length_a   1.000
_cell.length_b   1.000
_cell.length_c   1.000
_cell.angle_alpha   90.00
_cell.angle_beta   90.00
_cell.angle_gamma   90.00
#
_symmetry.space_group_name_H-M   'P 1'
#
loop_
_entity.id
_entity.type
_entity.pdbx_description
1 polymer ?
#
loop_
_entity_poly.entity_id
_entity_poly.type
_entity_poly.pdbx_seq_one_letter_code
_entity_poly.pdbx_strand_id
1 'polypeptide(L)'
;MRVSRTAMAILILFQKFTTSSSEWLAEIQKNGVDSALTKFCKELPVTPQKLLKVAFGIRGLSSTYISRVFLKTEMILRSKNAVNGSKQMVRSRSSENLPNSQSQNNIQMVSHTLTIRETPSYLNLAKWFPFPNPVFRDEELHNRSRKMLLTLWSWLPVRITMYQPILLYTTEEHGCSLTTFYVRVEQHEPTLLMIKTCNNEVFGAYCSSKWGERNIKDDRGNRQAYFGTGETFLFSLYPERAKYPWVGMDGDKVHHAAELFMAADTKMITIGGGDGQAIWIDENIRYGKTDHCVTFNNPPLCPNGDFEIRVLEVYGFARDQLS
;
A
#
# COMPACT_ATOMS: atom_id res chain seq x y z
N MET A 1 -23.51 -4.39 0.53
CA MET A 1 -24.27 -3.82 -0.62
C MET A 1 -25.79 -3.99 -0.51
N ARG A 2 -26.32 -5.18 -0.14
CA ARG A 2 -27.78 -5.43 -0.09
C ARG A 2 -28.51 -4.57 0.96
N VAL A 3 -27.95 -4.43 2.17
CA VAL A 3 -28.53 -3.62 3.26
C VAL A 3 -28.57 -2.13 2.92
N SER A 4 -27.50 -1.59 2.32
CA SER A 4 -27.41 -0.17 1.95
C SER A 4 -28.46 0.25 0.91
N ARG A 5 -28.81 -0.64 -0.01
CA ARG A 5 -29.86 -0.38 -1.03
C ARG A 5 -31.24 -0.37 -0.40
N THR A 6 -31.51 -1.27 0.54
CA THR A 6 -32.78 -1.33 1.26
C THR A 6 -32.97 -0.09 2.13
N ALA A 7 -31.94 0.35 2.86
CA ALA A 7 -31.99 1.57 3.67
C ALA A 7 -32.27 2.82 2.82
N MET A 8 -31.59 2.94 1.68
CA MET A 8 -31.80 4.06 0.75
C MET A 8 -33.18 4.01 0.08
N ALA A 9 -33.69 2.82 -0.23
CA ALA A 9 -35.05 2.63 -0.73
C ALA A 9 -36.11 3.03 0.33
N ILE A 10 -35.88 2.72 1.60
CA ILE A 10 -36.75 3.15 2.71
C ILE A 10 -36.77 4.68 2.79
N LEU A 11 -35.62 5.35 2.70
CA LEU A 11 -35.55 6.82 2.73
C LEU A 11 -36.24 7.47 1.51
N ILE A 12 -36.05 6.92 0.31
CA ILE A 12 -36.72 7.38 -0.91
C ILE A 12 -38.25 7.23 -0.78
N LEU A 13 -38.71 6.10 -0.23
CA LEU A 13 -40.12 5.85 0.00
C LEU A 13 -40.66 6.78 1.08
N PHE A 14 -39.96 6.94 2.20
CA PHE A 14 -40.34 7.85 3.28
C PHE A 14 -40.51 9.27 2.76
N GLN A 15 -39.55 9.78 1.98
CA GLN A 15 -39.64 11.10 1.34
C GLN A 15 -40.83 11.20 0.39
N LYS A 16 -41.12 10.15 -0.38
CA LYS A 16 -42.28 10.14 -1.29
C LYS A 16 -43.61 10.14 -0.53
N PHE A 17 -43.69 9.44 0.60
CA PHE A 17 -44.90 9.39 1.42
C PHE A 17 -45.09 10.66 2.24
N THR A 18 -44.03 11.32 2.68
CA THR A 18 -44.13 12.64 3.35
C THR A 18 -44.55 13.75 2.38
N THR A 19 -44.16 13.68 1.10
CA THR A 19 -44.63 14.65 0.09
C THR A 19 -46.05 14.38 -0.40
N SER A 20 -46.55 13.15 -0.25
CA SER A 20 -47.86 12.73 -0.79
C SER A 20 -48.95 12.59 0.27
N SER A 21 -48.59 12.47 1.56
CA SER A 21 -49.52 12.28 2.67
C SER A 21 -49.23 13.29 3.78
N SER A 22 -50.28 14.00 4.22
CA SER A 22 -50.22 14.94 5.33
C SER A 22 -49.99 14.27 6.70
N GLU A 23 -50.25 12.96 6.81
CA GLU A 23 -50.11 12.18 8.05
C GLU A 23 -48.65 12.09 8.49
N TRP A 24 -47.74 11.71 7.59
CA TRP A 24 -46.32 11.57 7.91
C TRP A 24 -45.65 12.92 8.14
N LEU A 25 -46.15 13.98 7.48
CA LEU A 25 -45.68 15.34 7.71
C LEU A 25 -46.05 15.84 9.12
N ALA A 26 -47.29 15.56 9.57
CA ALA A 26 -47.76 15.87 10.91
C ALA A 26 -47.01 15.08 12.00
N GLU A 27 -46.70 13.80 11.75
CA GLU A 27 -45.90 12.96 12.64
C GLU A 27 -44.47 13.51 12.82
N ILE A 28 -43.83 13.96 11.73
CA ILE A 28 -42.51 14.60 11.78
C ILE A 28 -42.55 15.89 12.60
N GLN A 29 -43.57 16.74 12.41
CA GLN A 29 -43.71 17.99 13.15
C GLN A 29 -43.96 17.76 14.65
N LYS A 30 -44.67 16.69 15.00
CA LYS A 30 -45.04 16.39 16.40
C LYS A 30 -43.93 15.66 17.17
N ASN A 31 -43.30 14.66 16.56
CA ASN A 31 -42.44 13.70 17.26
C ASN A 31 -41.00 13.65 16.70
N GLY A 32 -40.69 14.46 15.70
CA GLY A 32 -39.38 14.50 15.06
C GLY A 32 -39.19 13.42 13.99
N VAL A 33 -38.16 13.62 13.16
CA VAL A 33 -37.89 12.77 11.99
C VAL A 33 -37.51 11.34 12.38
N ASP A 34 -36.73 11.16 13.45
CA ASP A 34 -36.25 9.84 13.87
C ASP A 34 -37.39 8.92 14.35
N SER A 35 -38.34 9.48 15.10
CA SER A 35 -39.52 8.76 15.58
C SER A 35 -40.46 8.40 14.42
N ALA A 36 -40.70 9.35 13.51
CA ALA A 36 -41.53 9.15 12.32
C ALA A 36 -40.93 8.08 11.38
N LEU A 37 -39.61 8.09 11.17
CA LEU A 37 -38.91 7.10 10.34
C LEU A 37 -38.96 5.70 10.99
N THR A 38 -38.83 5.63 12.31
CA THR A 38 -38.94 4.36 13.06
C THR A 38 -40.35 3.78 12.96
N LYS A 39 -41.39 4.62 13.07
CA LYS A 39 -42.79 4.23 12.87
C LYS A 39 -43.05 3.79 11.43
N PHE A 40 -42.54 4.52 10.44
CA PHE A 40 -42.64 4.16 9.02
C PHE A 40 -42.00 2.80 8.69
N CYS A 41 -40.87 2.47 9.32
CA CYS A 41 -40.23 1.17 9.14
C CYS A 41 -41.07 0.02 9.73
N LYS A 42 -41.86 0.27 10.78
CA LYS A 42 -42.75 -0.73 11.40
C LYS A 42 -44.05 -0.90 10.61
N GLU A 43 -44.57 0.18 10.04
CA GLU A 43 -45.83 0.23 9.31
C GLU A 43 -45.60 0.51 7.81
N LEU A 44 -44.69 -0.26 7.19
CA LEU A 44 -44.28 -0.04 5.81
C LEU A 44 -45.50 -0.09 4.86
N PRO A 45 -45.89 1.02 4.21
CA PRO A 45 -47.10 1.10 3.39
C PRO A 45 -46.93 0.48 1.99
N VAL A 46 -45.89 -0.35 1.81
CA VAL A 46 -45.56 -0.99 0.53
C VAL A 46 -45.24 -2.47 0.73
N THR A 47 -45.57 -3.28 -0.27
CA THR A 47 -45.23 -4.71 -0.25
C THR A 47 -43.72 -4.92 -0.35
N PRO A 48 -43.18 -6.02 0.21
CA PRO A 48 -41.75 -6.34 0.13
C PRO A 48 -41.22 -6.39 -1.31
N GLN A 49 -42.04 -6.87 -2.26
CA GLN A 49 -41.70 -6.92 -3.68
C GLN A 49 -41.49 -5.51 -4.27
N LYS A 50 -42.33 -4.54 -3.89
CA LYS A 50 -42.21 -3.15 -4.35
C LYS A 50 -41.00 -2.45 -3.73
N LEU A 51 -40.70 -2.73 -2.46
CA LEU A 51 -39.49 -2.26 -1.79
C LEU A 51 -38.22 -2.78 -2.48
N LEU A 52 -38.16 -4.08 -2.78
CA LEU A 52 -37.02 -4.69 -3.47
C LEU A 52 -36.86 -4.13 -4.88
N LYS A 53 -37.95 -3.92 -5.62
CA LYS A 53 -37.91 -3.31 -6.96
C LYS A 53 -37.30 -1.90 -6.94
N VAL A 54 -37.63 -1.10 -5.92
CA VAL A 54 -37.01 0.22 -5.70
C VAL A 54 -35.54 0.07 -5.34
N ALA A 55 -35.19 -0.81 -4.39
CA ALA A 55 -33.81 -1.01 -3.93
C ALA A 55 -32.85 -1.46 -5.05
N PHE A 56 -33.29 -2.37 -5.93
CA PHE A 56 -32.49 -2.82 -7.08
C PHE A 56 -32.51 -1.85 -8.27
N GLY A 57 -33.50 -0.94 -8.33
CA GLY A 57 -33.56 0.12 -9.32
C GLY A 57 -32.52 1.24 -9.13
N ILE A 58 -31.95 1.37 -7.92
CA ILE A 58 -30.93 2.40 -7.62
C ILE A 58 -29.62 2.05 -8.35
N ARG A 59 -29.22 2.92 -9.28
CA ARG A 59 -27.94 2.84 -10.03
C ARG A 59 -26.87 3.72 -9.38
N GLY A 60 -25.60 3.55 -9.77
CA GLY A 60 -24.48 4.37 -9.25
C GLY A 60 -23.93 3.94 -7.88
N LEU A 61 -24.47 2.88 -7.28
CA LEU A 61 -23.98 2.27 -6.04
C LEU A 61 -23.10 1.06 -6.35
N SER A 62 -22.02 1.25 -7.10
CA SER A 62 -21.02 0.19 -7.25
C SER A 62 -20.30 -0.03 -5.92
N SER A 63 -19.79 -1.24 -5.69
CA SER A 63 -18.96 -1.52 -4.51
C SER A 63 -17.77 -0.55 -4.45
N THR A 64 -17.18 -0.28 -5.61
CA THR A 64 -16.07 0.67 -5.76
C THR A 64 -16.44 2.10 -5.38
N TYR A 65 -17.63 2.58 -5.75
CA TYR A 65 -18.10 3.92 -5.40
C TYR A 65 -18.39 4.04 -3.90
N ILE A 66 -19.06 3.04 -3.32
CA ILE A 66 -19.37 3.01 -1.88
C ILE A 66 -18.07 2.97 -1.06
N SER A 67 -17.12 2.10 -1.43
CA SER A 67 -15.82 2.04 -0.77
C SER A 67 -15.08 3.38 -0.88
N ARG A 68 -15.10 4.03 -2.05
CA ARG A 68 -14.48 5.35 -2.25
C ARG A 68 -15.11 6.43 -1.36
N VAL A 69 -16.43 6.49 -1.25
CA VAL A 69 -17.13 7.46 -0.41
C VAL A 69 -16.90 7.18 1.08
N PHE A 70 -16.92 5.92 1.49
CA PHE A 70 -16.64 5.52 2.87
C PHE A 70 -15.21 5.89 3.27
N LEU A 71 -14.23 5.54 2.43
CA LEU A 71 -12.82 5.87 2.64
C LEU A 71 -12.58 7.37 2.66
N LYS A 72 -13.18 8.15 1.75
CA LYS A 72 -13.10 9.62 1.77
C LYS A 72 -13.63 10.20 3.07
N THR A 73 -14.74 9.67 3.57
CA THR A 73 -15.36 10.12 4.82
C THR A 73 -14.49 9.76 6.02
N GLU A 74 -13.92 8.56 6.04
CA GLU A 74 -13.02 8.11 7.11
C GLU A 74 -11.72 8.92 7.15
N MET A 75 -11.11 9.19 5.99
CA MET A 75 -9.93 10.05 5.88
C MET A 75 -10.19 11.46 6.42
N ILE A 76 -11.36 12.04 6.11
CA ILE A 76 -11.77 13.37 6.61
C ILE A 76 -11.99 13.35 8.13
N LEU A 77 -12.56 12.29 8.69
CA LEU A 77 -12.78 12.18 10.13
C LEU A 77 -11.46 12.00 10.89
N ARG A 78 -10.55 11.17 10.36
CA ARG A 78 -9.21 10.95 10.93
C ARG A 78 -8.34 12.20 10.86
N SER A 79 -8.42 12.95 9.76
CA SER A 79 -7.66 14.20 9.62
C SER A 79 -8.12 15.27 10.62
N LYS A 80 -9.41 15.33 10.98
CA LYS A 80 -9.92 16.27 11.98
C LYS A 80 -9.45 15.94 13.40
N ASN A 81 -9.30 14.66 13.75
CA ASN A 81 -8.77 14.26 15.05
C ASN A 81 -7.27 14.57 15.23
N ALA A 82 -6.49 14.56 14.15
CA ALA A 82 -5.08 14.94 14.18
C ALA A 82 -4.86 16.43 14.45
N VAL A 83 -5.82 17.30 14.12
CA VAL A 83 -5.72 18.77 14.33
C VAL A 83 -6.11 19.18 15.75
N ASN A 84 -6.91 18.36 16.45
CA ASN A 84 -7.36 18.66 17.83
C ASN A 84 -6.49 18.01 18.94
N GLY A 85 -5.51 17.18 18.58
CA GLY A 85 -4.63 16.48 19.53
C GLY A 85 -3.38 17.28 19.88
N SER A 86 -3.44 18.11 20.91
CA SER A 86 -2.26 18.78 21.47
C SER A 86 -1.37 17.83 22.28
N LYS A 87 -0.05 17.88 22.03
CA LYS A 87 1.10 17.53 22.91
C LYS A 87 1.37 16.05 23.26
N GLN A 88 2.41 15.47 22.64
CA GLN A 88 3.70 15.10 23.27
C GLN A 88 4.47 14.12 22.37
N MET A 89 5.56 14.59 21.75
CA MET A 89 6.56 13.69 21.16
C MET A 89 7.45 13.14 22.29
N VAL A 90 7.31 11.85 22.58
CA VAL A 90 8.28 11.13 23.42
C VAL A 90 9.53 10.86 22.59
N ARG A 91 10.62 11.53 22.97
CA ARG A 91 11.97 11.36 22.44
C ARG A 91 12.57 10.11 23.09
N SER A 92 12.80 9.02 22.35
CA SER A 92 13.55 7.88 22.87
C SER A 92 15.05 8.16 22.79
N ARG A 93 15.68 8.24 23.96
CA ARG A 93 17.13 8.38 24.17
C ARG A 93 17.82 7.02 23.96
N SER A 94 18.97 7.06 23.32
CA SER A 94 19.92 5.97 23.11
C SER A 94 20.77 5.66 24.35
N SER A 95 21.29 4.41 24.36
CA SER A 95 22.43 3.86 25.13
C SER A 95 22.37 3.85 26.66
N GLU A 96 22.35 2.66 27.26
CA GLU A 96 23.28 2.23 28.32
C GLU A 96 23.01 0.76 28.74
N ASN A 97 24.11 0.07 29.08
CA ASN A 97 24.20 -1.22 29.80
C ASN A 97 24.26 -2.53 28.96
N LEU A 98 25.49 -2.91 28.60
CA LEU A 98 25.89 -4.32 28.44
C LEU A 98 25.96 -5.00 29.81
N PRO A 99 25.55 -6.28 29.92
CA PRO A 99 26.16 -7.21 30.85
C PRO A 99 27.04 -8.24 30.12
N ASN A 100 28.10 -8.59 30.83
CA ASN A 100 29.15 -9.55 30.55
C ASN A 100 28.69 -11.01 30.73
N SER A 101 29.47 -11.88 30.08
CA SER A 101 29.46 -13.35 30.01
C SER A 101 29.24 -14.10 31.33
N GLN A 102 28.40 -15.15 31.32
CA GLN A 102 28.72 -16.50 31.81
C GLN A 102 27.53 -17.47 31.63
N SER A 103 27.68 -18.47 30.77
CA SER A 103 27.29 -19.87 31.06
C SER A 103 27.71 -20.76 29.89
N GLN A 104 28.68 -21.62 30.19
CA GLN A 104 29.03 -22.79 29.39
C GLN A 104 27.86 -23.78 29.46
N ASN A 105 27.51 -24.41 28.34
CA ASN A 105 27.36 -25.87 28.27
C ASN A 105 27.18 -26.37 26.82
N ASN A 106 28.05 -27.34 26.47
CA ASN A 106 27.94 -28.37 25.44
C ASN A 106 27.89 -27.97 23.96
N ILE A 107 29.08 -27.76 23.38
CA ILE A 107 29.33 -27.97 21.95
C ILE A 107 29.55 -29.46 21.72
N GLN A 108 28.61 -30.11 21.06
CA GLN A 108 28.87 -31.37 20.36
C GLN A 108 29.06 -31.02 18.87
N MET A 109 30.31 -31.09 18.42
CA MET A 109 30.62 -31.02 16.99
C MET A 109 30.16 -32.30 16.32
N VAL A 110 29.27 -32.15 15.34
CA VAL A 110 29.08 -33.15 14.29
C VAL A 110 29.26 -32.46 12.94
N SER A 111 30.47 -32.61 12.42
CA SER A 111 30.81 -32.36 11.03
C SER A 111 30.26 -33.50 10.19
N HIS A 112 29.26 -33.22 9.35
CA HIS A 112 28.91 -34.11 8.24
C HIS A 112 28.74 -33.31 6.94
N THR A 113 29.75 -33.48 6.09
CA THR A 113 29.77 -33.42 4.63
C THR A 113 28.51 -32.93 3.92
N LEU A 114 28.65 -31.79 3.22
CA LEU A 114 27.70 -31.27 2.23
C LEU A 114 27.42 -32.34 1.16
N THR A 115 26.26 -32.96 1.24
CA THR A 115 25.66 -33.63 0.08
C THR A 115 24.73 -32.63 -0.60
N ILE A 116 25.11 -32.25 -1.82
CA ILE A 116 24.27 -31.52 -2.75
C ILE A 116 23.10 -32.43 -3.11
N ARG A 117 21.89 -32.14 -2.62
CA ARG A 117 20.64 -32.34 -3.36
C ARG A 117 19.43 -31.78 -2.60
N GLU A 118 18.54 -31.23 -3.43
CA GLU A 118 17.15 -30.83 -3.20
C GLU A 118 16.91 -29.37 -2.76
N THR A 119 16.36 -28.63 -3.72
CA THR A 119 15.67 -27.36 -3.57
C THR A 119 14.78 -27.35 -2.32
N PRO A 120 14.81 -26.30 -1.48
CA PRO A 120 13.95 -26.25 -0.31
C PRO A 120 12.49 -26.28 -0.77
N SER A 121 11.74 -27.28 -0.30
CA SER A 121 10.32 -27.45 -0.62
C SER A 121 9.53 -26.17 -0.27
N TYR A 122 8.83 -25.62 -1.26
CA TYR A 122 7.99 -24.41 -1.21
C TYR A 122 6.99 -24.34 -0.04
N LEU A 123 6.72 -25.46 0.64
CA LEU A 123 5.84 -25.56 1.79
C LEU A 123 6.41 -24.97 3.10
N ASN A 124 7.74 -24.89 3.27
CA ASN A 124 8.33 -24.30 4.47
C ASN A 124 8.32 -22.76 4.47
N LEU A 125 8.23 -22.13 3.30
CA LEU A 125 8.03 -20.69 3.16
C LEU A 125 6.68 -20.22 3.74
N ALA A 126 5.64 -21.06 3.69
CA ALA A 126 4.28 -20.69 4.10
C ALA A 126 4.12 -20.43 5.61
N LYS A 127 5.01 -20.96 6.45
CA LYS A 127 5.04 -20.70 7.90
C LYS A 127 5.88 -19.47 8.28
N TRP A 128 6.66 -18.93 7.33
CA TRP A 128 7.69 -17.91 7.54
C TRP A 128 7.39 -16.58 6.83
N PHE A 129 6.16 -16.37 6.37
CA PHE A 129 5.72 -15.10 5.77
C PHE A 129 4.87 -14.28 6.76
N PRO A 130 5.47 -13.49 7.67
CA PRO A 130 4.77 -12.48 8.43
C PRO A 130 4.83 -11.17 7.63
N PHE A 131 4.08 -11.09 6.52
CA PHE A 131 3.71 -9.78 6.00
C PHE A 131 2.35 -9.43 6.64
N PRO A 132 2.30 -8.70 7.77
CA PRO A 132 1.07 -8.07 8.25
C PRO A 132 0.77 -6.89 7.32
N ASN A 133 0.46 -7.19 6.06
CA ASN A 133 0.51 -6.23 4.96
C ASN A 133 -0.90 -5.69 4.66
N PRO A 134 -1.21 -4.43 4.99
CA PRO A 134 -2.42 -3.74 4.55
C PRO A 134 -2.63 -3.60 3.04
N VAL A 135 -1.60 -3.57 2.18
CA VAL A 135 -1.79 -3.71 0.72
C VAL A 135 -2.61 -4.99 0.41
N PHE A 136 -2.43 -6.05 1.19
CA PHE A 136 -3.10 -7.34 0.99
C PHE A 136 -4.25 -7.67 1.95
N ARG A 137 -4.64 -6.78 2.87
CA ARG A 137 -5.67 -6.99 3.92
C ARG A 137 -7.12 -7.23 3.44
N ASP A 138 -7.36 -7.45 2.15
CA ASP A 138 -8.71 -7.84 1.68
C ASP A 138 -9.01 -9.31 2.04
N GLU A 139 -9.94 -9.54 2.98
CA GLU A 139 -10.32 -10.88 3.46
C GLU A 139 -10.82 -11.81 2.35
N GLU A 140 -11.46 -11.29 1.29
CA GLU A 140 -11.89 -12.08 0.12
C GLU A 140 -10.70 -12.54 -0.77
N LEU A 141 -9.50 -11.99 -0.57
CA LEU A 141 -8.35 -12.20 -1.46
C LEU A 141 -7.15 -12.89 -0.80
N HIS A 142 -7.26 -13.39 0.42
CA HIS A 142 -6.12 -13.94 1.19
C HIS A 142 -5.22 -14.92 0.42
N ASN A 143 -5.83 -15.84 -0.34
CA ASN A 143 -5.07 -16.78 -1.18
C ASN A 143 -4.41 -16.11 -2.40
N ARG A 144 -5.05 -15.11 -2.99
CA ARG A 144 -4.48 -14.34 -4.11
C ARG A 144 -3.32 -13.47 -3.63
N SER A 145 -3.50 -12.80 -2.49
CA SER A 145 -2.47 -12.03 -1.79
C SER A 145 -1.22 -12.87 -1.50
N ARG A 146 -1.39 -14.09 -0.98
CA ARG A 146 -0.27 -15.03 -0.78
C ARG A 146 0.45 -15.36 -2.08
N LYS A 147 -0.28 -15.67 -3.15
CA LYS A 147 0.34 -15.97 -4.45
C LYS A 147 1.11 -14.77 -5.01
N MET A 148 0.61 -13.55 -4.81
CA MET A 148 1.28 -12.31 -5.22
C MET A 148 2.58 -12.11 -4.43
N LEU A 149 2.56 -12.27 -3.10
CA LEU A 149 3.75 -12.19 -2.26
C LEU A 149 4.81 -13.24 -2.61
N LEU A 150 4.40 -14.50 -2.84
CA LEU A 150 5.31 -15.56 -3.27
C LEU A 150 5.93 -15.27 -4.64
N THR A 151 5.13 -14.72 -5.56
CA THR A 151 5.63 -14.29 -6.88
C THR A 151 6.71 -13.21 -6.69
N LEU A 152 6.42 -12.18 -5.90
CA LEU A 152 7.36 -11.10 -5.63
C LEU A 152 8.64 -11.59 -4.94
N TRP A 153 8.50 -12.52 -3.98
CA TRP A 153 9.65 -13.14 -3.29
C TRP A 153 10.59 -13.86 -4.25
N SER A 154 10.04 -14.60 -5.23
CA SER A 154 10.83 -15.28 -6.27
C SER A 154 11.56 -14.32 -7.22
N TRP A 155 11.19 -13.04 -7.23
CA TRP A 155 11.82 -12.01 -8.07
C TRP A 155 12.95 -11.26 -7.39
N LEU A 156 13.06 -11.33 -6.06
CA LEU A 156 14.14 -10.69 -5.30
C LEU A 156 15.51 -11.32 -5.64
N PRO A 157 16.62 -10.58 -5.53
CA PRO A 157 17.94 -11.17 -5.64
C PRO A 157 18.11 -12.30 -4.61
N VAL A 158 18.71 -13.43 -5.03
CA VAL A 158 18.79 -14.67 -4.22
C VAL A 158 19.39 -14.43 -2.83
N ARG A 159 20.35 -13.52 -2.69
CA ARG A 159 20.94 -13.20 -1.38
C ARG A 159 19.95 -12.54 -0.42
N ILE A 160 18.97 -11.81 -0.94
CA ILE A 160 17.96 -11.09 -0.16
C ILE A 160 16.90 -12.05 0.39
N THR A 161 16.65 -13.18 -0.30
CA THR A 161 15.69 -14.19 0.19
C THR A 161 16.16 -14.91 1.46
N MET A 162 17.38 -14.66 1.92
CA MET A 162 17.94 -15.16 3.18
C MET A 162 17.66 -14.23 4.38
N TYR A 163 17.06 -13.06 4.13
CA TYR A 163 16.77 -12.04 5.15
C TYR A 163 15.27 -11.99 5.43
N GLN A 164 14.90 -11.54 6.63
CA GLN A 164 13.49 -11.29 6.96
C GLN A 164 13.04 -9.93 6.47
N PRO A 165 11.87 -9.82 5.80
CA PRO A 165 11.30 -8.54 5.46
C PRO A 165 10.72 -7.89 6.73
N ILE A 166 11.04 -6.61 6.94
CA ILE A 166 10.54 -5.80 8.05
C ILE A 166 9.78 -4.59 7.51
N LEU A 167 8.59 -4.31 8.06
CA LEU A 167 7.82 -3.13 7.67
C LEU A 167 8.48 -1.87 8.24
N LEU A 168 9.04 -1.04 7.37
CA LEU A 168 9.70 0.22 7.76
C LEU A 168 8.69 1.37 7.80
N TYR A 169 7.82 1.42 6.79
CA TYR A 169 6.89 2.52 6.58
C TYR A 169 5.57 1.99 5.99
N THR A 170 4.46 2.55 6.44
CA THR A 170 3.13 2.36 5.84
C THR A 170 2.32 3.63 6.04
N THR A 171 1.60 4.06 5.01
CA THR A 171 0.73 5.23 5.08
C THR A 171 -0.45 5.04 6.04
N GLU A 172 -0.82 3.81 6.38
CA GLU A 172 -1.91 3.54 7.34
C GLU A 172 -1.54 3.89 8.79
N GLU A 173 -0.25 3.80 9.15
CA GLU A 173 0.21 3.95 10.54
C GLU A 173 1.14 5.16 10.71
N HIS A 174 1.95 5.49 9.70
CA HIS A 174 3.05 6.44 9.82
C HIS A 174 2.78 7.81 9.17
N GLY A 175 1.52 8.06 8.77
CA GLY A 175 1.09 9.26 8.05
C GLY A 175 1.49 9.26 6.57
N CYS A 176 1.05 10.26 5.80
CA CYS A 176 1.25 10.34 4.34
C CYS A 176 2.09 11.57 3.97
N SER A 177 3.41 11.52 4.17
CA SER A 177 4.31 12.61 3.78
C SER A 177 5.71 12.09 3.47
N LEU A 178 6.39 12.69 2.50
CA LEU A 178 7.79 12.34 2.21
C LEU A 178 8.73 12.58 3.39
N THR A 179 8.42 13.57 4.25
CA THR A 179 9.18 13.82 5.48
C THR A 179 9.16 12.61 6.41
N THR A 180 7.98 12.06 6.71
CA THR A 180 7.87 10.88 7.57
C THR A 180 8.40 9.61 6.91
N PHE A 181 8.30 9.51 5.57
CA PHE A 181 8.94 8.47 4.79
C PHE A 181 10.47 8.48 4.98
N TYR A 182 11.13 9.63 4.75
CA TYR A 182 12.60 9.69 4.83
C TYR A 182 13.10 9.38 6.24
N VAL A 183 12.45 9.92 7.28
CA VAL A 183 12.83 9.65 8.68
C VAL A 183 12.88 8.15 9.00
N ARG A 184 12.03 7.33 8.38
CA ARG A 184 11.94 5.89 8.67
C ARG A 184 12.76 5.02 7.71
N VAL A 185 12.90 5.43 6.45
CA VAL A 185 13.38 4.55 5.38
C VAL A 185 14.79 4.90 4.91
N GLU A 186 15.26 6.14 5.09
CA GLU A 186 16.40 6.63 4.32
C GLU A 186 17.76 5.97 4.58
N GLN A 187 17.91 5.25 5.70
CA GLN A 187 19.13 4.52 6.07
C GLN A 187 19.07 3.02 5.75
N HIS A 188 17.96 2.54 5.19
CA HIS A 188 17.77 1.12 4.87
C HIS A 188 18.06 0.85 3.39
N GLU A 189 18.78 -0.25 3.13
CA GLU A 189 18.98 -0.81 1.81
C GLU A 189 19.17 -2.34 1.86
N PRO A 190 18.71 -3.08 0.84
CA PRO A 190 17.76 -2.62 -0.18
C PRO A 190 16.36 -2.41 0.43
N THR A 191 15.47 -1.75 -0.31
CA THR A 191 14.07 -1.58 0.11
C THR A 191 13.11 -2.08 -0.95
N LEU A 192 11.95 -2.59 -0.51
CA LEU A 192 10.86 -3.01 -1.38
C LEU A 192 9.68 -2.06 -1.15
N LEU A 193 9.41 -1.20 -2.13
CA LEU A 193 8.32 -0.23 -2.12
C LEU A 193 7.11 -0.84 -2.83
N MET A 194 5.96 -0.87 -2.15
CA MET A 194 4.71 -1.45 -2.63
C MET A 194 3.59 -0.42 -2.58
N ILE A 195 2.84 -0.32 -3.68
CA ILE A 195 1.73 0.61 -3.84
C ILE A 195 0.47 -0.18 -4.12
N LYS A 196 -0.58 0.08 -3.34
CA LYS A 196 -1.96 -0.23 -3.70
C LYS A 196 -2.70 1.05 -3.99
N THR A 197 -3.29 1.13 -5.17
CA THR A 197 -4.07 2.30 -5.58
C THR A 197 -5.51 2.22 -5.05
N CYS A 198 -6.23 3.33 -5.14
CA CYS A 198 -7.68 3.38 -4.91
C CYS A 198 -8.50 2.60 -5.96
N ASN A 199 -7.91 2.25 -7.11
CA ASN A 199 -8.53 1.43 -8.15
C ASN A 199 -8.10 -0.06 -8.06
N ASN A 200 -7.39 -0.42 -7.00
CA ASN A 200 -6.91 -1.77 -6.67
C ASN A 200 -5.77 -2.31 -7.53
N GLU A 201 -5.13 -1.49 -8.37
CA GLU A 201 -3.84 -1.86 -8.95
C GLU A 201 -2.79 -2.05 -7.85
N VAL A 202 -1.90 -3.01 -8.04
CA VAL A 202 -0.81 -3.31 -7.12
C VAL A 202 0.48 -3.40 -7.92
N PHE A 203 1.40 -2.49 -7.66
CA PHE A 203 2.70 -2.41 -8.32
C PHE A 203 3.71 -1.74 -7.39
N GLY A 204 4.96 -1.66 -7.80
CA GLY A 204 6.01 -1.07 -6.99
C GLY A 204 7.38 -1.31 -7.55
N ALA A 205 8.38 -1.17 -6.70
CA ALA A 205 9.77 -1.34 -7.07
C ALA A 205 10.60 -1.97 -5.95
N TYR A 206 11.56 -2.80 -6.35
CA TYR A 206 12.71 -3.11 -5.52
C TYR A 206 13.78 -2.05 -5.77
N CYS A 207 14.21 -1.38 -4.71
CA CYS A 207 15.13 -0.25 -4.72
C CYS A 207 16.47 -0.69 -4.13
N SER A 208 17.53 -0.63 -4.93
CA SER A 208 18.84 -1.18 -4.57
C SER A 208 19.56 -0.41 -3.47
N SER A 209 19.39 0.91 -3.44
CA SER A 209 20.19 1.82 -2.62
C SER A 209 19.34 2.58 -1.60
N LYS A 210 19.96 2.99 -0.51
CA LYS A 210 19.31 3.78 0.53
C LYS A 210 18.85 5.16 0.02
N TRP A 211 17.67 5.60 0.47
CA TRP A 211 17.11 6.90 0.03
C TRP A 211 17.90 8.11 0.54
N GLY A 212 18.80 7.94 1.51
CA GLY A 212 19.75 8.97 1.95
C GLY A 212 20.69 9.45 0.84
N GLU A 213 20.96 8.59 -0.16
CA GLU A 213 21.83 8.93 -1.30
C GLU A 213 21.27 10.03 -2.19
N ARG A 214 19.97 10.33 -2.08
CA ARG A 214 19.34 11.47 -2.77
C ARG A 214 20.05 12.80 -2.51
N ASN A 215 20.82 12.94 -1.43
CA ASN A 215 21.52 14.17 -1.07
C ASN A 215 23.01 14.15 -1.40
N ILE A 216 23.53 13.08 -2.02
CA ILE A 216 24.93 13.00 -2.44
C ILE A 216 25.21 14.08 -3.49
N LYS A 217 26.38 14.70 -3.34
CA LYS A 217 26.91 15.71 -4.24
C LYS A 217 28.13 15.16 -4.95
N ASP A 218 28.29 15.53 -6.21
CA ASP A 218 29.51 15.28 -6.97
C ASP A 218 30.68 16.12 -6.45
N ASP A 219 31.88 15.90 -7.00
CA ASP A 219 33.10 16.65 -6.65
C ASP A 219 32.98 18.16 -6.92
N ARG A 220 31.99 18.58 -7.71
CA ARG A 220 31.71 19.97 -8.04
C ARG A 220 30.64 20.58 -7.13
N GLY A 221 30.15 19.81 -6.14
CA GLY A 221 29.12 20.22 -5.20
C GLY A 221 27.69 20.19 -5.76
N ASN A 222 27.49 19.68 -6.98
CA ASN A 222 26.17 19.53 -7.57
C ASN A 222 25.52 18.27 -7.06
N ARG A 223 24.23 18.37 -6.75
CA ARG A 223 23.44 17.22 -6.33
C ARG A 223 23.24 16.25 -7.50
N GLN A 224 23.52 14.97 -7.29
CA GLN A 224 23.24 13.96 -8.29
C GLN A 224 21.72 13.79 -8.44
N ALA A 225 21.22 13.91 -9.66
CA ALA A 225 19.78 13.85 -9.91
C ALA A 225 19.22 12.44 -9.68
N TYR A 226 19.92 11.42 -10.18
CA TYR A 226 19.56 10.01 -10.06
C TYR A 226 20.66 9.21 -9.36
N PHE A 227 20.26 8.22 -8.57
CA PHE A 227 21.11 7.30 -7.84
C PHE A 227 20.52 5.87 -7.94
N GLY A 228 21.18 4.89 -7.33
CA GLY A 228 20.80 3.49 -7.41
C GLY A 228 21.72 2.66 -8.33
N THR A 229 21.43 1.37 -8.42
CA THR A 229 22.16 0.40 -9.24
C THR A 229 21.21 -0.40 -10.13
N GLY A 230 21.78 -1.11 -11.11
CA GLY A 230 21.06 -2.01 -12.01
C GLY A 230 20.34 -3.20 -11.36
N GLU A 231 20.47 -3.38 -10.04
CA GLU A 231 19.65 -4.34 -9.29
C GLU A 231 18.25 -3.82 -8.99
N THR A 232 18.02 -2.51 -9.12
CA THR A 232 16.68 -1.92 -9.04
C THR A 232 15.81 -2.52 -10.14
N PHE A 233 14.56 -2.86 -9.81
CA PHE A 233 13.59 -3.32 -10.80
C PHE A 233 12.18 -2.90 -10.41
N LEU A 234 11.32 -2.75 -11.41
CA LEU A 234 9.90 -2.49 -11.20
C LEU A 234 9.13 -3.81 -11.24
N PHE A 235 7.95 -3.80 -10.64
CA PHE A 235 7.02 -4.91 -10.78
C PHE A 235 5.56 -4.43 -10.78
N SER A 236 4.71 -5.21 -11.43
CA SER A 236 3.26 -5.15 -11.34
C SER A 236 2.75 -6.51 -10.85
N LEU A 237 1.75 -6.49 -9.98
CA LEU A 237 1.12 -7.69 -9.43
C LEU A 237 -0.37 -7.78 -9.78
N TYR A 238 -1.03 -6.65 -10.02
CA TYR A 238 -2.41 -6.57 -10.48
C TYR A 238 -2.63 -5.26 -11.27
N PRO A 239 -3.37 -5.28 -12.40
CA PRO A 239 -4.13 -6.41 -12.95
C PRO A 239 -3.26 -7.48 -13.61
N GLU A 240 -2.13 -7.08 -14.20
CA GLU A 240 -1.17 -7.98 -14.83
C GLU A 240 0.05 -8.17 -13.93
N ARG A 241 0.71 -9.34 -14.09
CA ARG A 241 1.90 -9.70 -13.31
C ARG A 241 3.12 -9.66 -14.21
N ALA A 242 4.02 -8.73 -13.95
CA ALA A 242 5.27 -8.60 -14.68
C ALA A 242 6.38 -8.05 -13.80
N LYS A 243 7.62 -8.48 -14.07
CA LYS A 243 8.85 -7.91 -13.55
C LYS A 243 9.54 -7.16 -14.69
N TYR A 244 9.97 -5.93 -14.44
CA TYR A 244 10.70 -5.10 -15.38
C TYR A 244 12.11 -4.86 -14.83
N PRO A 245 13.08 -5.73 -15.16
CA PRO A 245 14.48 -5.53 -14.78
C PRO A 245 15.09 -4.35 -15.54
N TRP A 246 16.25 -3.89 -15.08
CA TRP A 246 17.05 -2.94 -15.84
C TRP A 246 17.42 -3.51 -17.22
N VAL A 247 17.25 -2.70 -18.27
CA VAL A 247 17.52 -3.10 -19.66
C VAL A 247 18.98 -3.45 -19.92
N GLY A 248 19.92 -2.98 -19.09
CA GLY A 248 21.35 -3.28 -19.19
C GLY A 248 21.83 -4.52 -18.43
N MET A 249 20.93 -5.33 -17.87
CA MET A 249 21.33 -6.52 -17.08
C MET A 249 22.20 -7.53 -17.87
N ASP A 250 22.00 -7.64 -19.18
CA ASP A 250 22.69 -8.64 -20.01
C ASP A 250 24.09 -8.19 -20.50
N GLY A 251 24.58 -7.04 -20.04
CA GLY A 251 25.97 -6.60 -20.27
C GLY A 251 26.21 -5.80 -21.55
N ASP A 252 25.16 -5.45 -22.29
CA ASP A 252 25.27 -4.51 -23.41
C ASP A 252 25.52 -3.08 -22.91
N LYS A 253 26.34 -2.32 -23.65
CA LYS A 253 26.50 -0.88 -23.39
C LYS A 253 25.17 -0.18 -23.69
N VAL A 254 24.45 0.21 -22.64
CA VAL A 254 23.22 0.99 -22.75
C VAL A 254 23.52 2.50 -22.73
N HIS A 255 22.64 3.28 -23.32
CA HIS A 255 22.73 4.75 -23.24
C HIS A 255 22.57 5.21 -21.78
N HIS A 256 23.21 6.32 -21.40
CA HIS A 256 23.12 6.84 -20.03
C HIS A 256 21.68 7.17 -19.58
N ALA A 257 20.79 7.49 -20.52
CA ALA A 257 19.36 7.67 -20.26
C ALA A 257 18.65 6.38 -19.78
N ALA A 258 19.28 5.22 -19.93
CA ALA A 258 18.82 3.91 -19.46
C ALA A 258 19.40 3.53 -18.09
N GLU A 259 20.11 4.42 -17.41
CA GLU A 259 20.74 4.19 -16.10
C GLU A 259 20.15 5.12 -15.01
N LEU A 260 18.86 5.47 -15.15
CA LEU A 260 18.18 6.43 -14.29
C LEU A 260 17.25 5.69 -13.30
N PHE A 261 17.83 5.11 -12.25
CA PHE A 261 17.11 4.15 -11.39
C PHE A 261 16.19 4.82 -10.36
N MET A 262 16.72 5.68 -9.49
CA MET A 262 16.00 6.29 -8.38
C MET A 262 16.31 7.78 -8.33
N ALA A 263 15.31 8.62 -8.08
CA ALA A 263 15.51 10.02 -7.75
C ALA A 263 14.43 10.46 -6.76
N ALA A 264 14.74 11.40 -5.89
CA ALA A 264 13.85 11.77 -4.81
C ALA A 264 14.26 13.14 -4.28
N ASP A 265 13.33 13.99 -3.84
CA ASP A 265 13.62 15.23 -3.13
C ASP A 265 12.53 15.55 -2.10
N THR A 266 12.41 16.79 -1.65
CA THR A 266 11.36 17.17 -0.69
C THR A 266 9.97 17.22 -1.30
N LYS A 267 9.85 17.23 -2.64
CA LYS A 267 8.62 17.40 -3.40
C LYS A 267 8.15 16.13 -4.10
N MET A 268 9.04 15.19 -4.39
CA MET A 268 8.70 13.96 -5.09
C MET A 268 9.63 12.78 -4.77
N ILE A 269 9.13 11.58 -5.08
CA ILE A 269 9.93 10.38 -5.31
C ILE A 269 9.67 9.91 -6.74
N THR A 270 10.71 9.51 -7.46
CA THR A 270 10.61 8.89 -8.78
C THR A 270 11.51 7.66 -8.88
N ILE A 271 11.04 6.61 -9.54
CA ILE A 271 11.78 5.37 -9.79
C ILE A 271 11.62 5.03 -11.27
N GLY A 272 12.75 4.88 -11.97
CA GLY A 272 12.81 4.66 -13.41
C GLY A 272 12.61 5.94 -14.20
N GLY A 273 13.70 6.48 -14.75
CA GLY A 273 13.70 7.62 -15.65
C GLY A 273 14.11 7.27 -17.08
N GLY A 274 14.26 8.31 -17.89
CA GLY A 274 14.63 8.23 -19.30
C GLY A 274 13.39 8.26 -20.18
N ASP A 275 13.15 9.41 -20.81
CA ASP A 275 11.97 9.68 -21.65
C ASP A 275 10.61 9.33 -20.99
N GLY A 276 10.49 9.64 -19.71
CA GLY A 276 9.33 9.33 -18.88
C GLY A 276 9.72 8.99 -17.45
N GLN A 277 8.72 8.74 -16.60
CA GLN A 277 8.89 8.37 -15.19
C GLN A 277 8.02 7.16 -14.88
N ALA A 278 8.64 6.02 -14.60
CA ALA A 278 7.90 4.78 -14.44
C ALA A 278 7.04 4.75 -13.19
N ILE A 279 7.53 5.31 -12.09
CA ILE A 279 6.76 5.63 -10.89
C ILE A 279 7.17 7.02 -10.44
N TRP A 280 6.20 7.92 -10.31
CA TRP A 280 6.36 9.23 -9.68
C TRP A 280 5.31 9.39 -8.59
N ILE A 281 5.69 9.97 -7.44
CA ILE A 281 4.81 10.17 -6.28
C ILE A 281 5.04 11.57 -5.72
N ASP A 282 3.96 12.25 -5.34
CA ASP A 282 3.97 13.60 -4.77
C ASP A 282 4.43 13.66 -3.29
N GLU A 283 4.67 14.87 -2.80
CA GLU A 283 5.15 15.12 -1.43
C GLU A 283 4.23 14.59 -0.31
N ASN A 284 2.95 14.40 -0.64
CA ASN A 284 1.91 13.96 0.29
C ASN A 284 1.65 12.45 0.21
N ILE A 285 2.41 11.70 -0.61
CA ILE A 285 2.23 10.26 -0.82
C ILE A 285 0.75 9.93 -1.07
N ARG A 286 0.13 10.74 -1.93
CA ARG A 286 -1.30 10.66 -2.23
C ARG A 286 -1.53 10.46 -3.71
N TYR A 287 -0.85 11.23 -4.53
CA TYR A 287 -1.00 11.18 -5.98
C TYR A 287 0.29 10.70 -6.61
N GLY A 288 0.16 9.88 -7.65
CA GLY A 288 1.28 9.42 -8.42
C GLY A 288 0.96 9.28 -9.89
N LYS A 289 2.03 9.13 -10.67
CA LYS A 289 2.00 8.92 -12.11
C LYS A 289 2.89 7.75 -12.48
N THR A 290 2.55 7.08 -13.57
CA THR A 290 3.32 6.01 -14.16
C THR A 290 3.29 6.15 -15.67
N ASP A 291 4.47 6.07 -16.26
CA ASP A 291 4.68 6.14 -17.70
C ASP A 291 5.65 5.05 -18.15
N HIS A 292 5.84 4.93 -19.45
CA HIS A 292 7.00 4.26 -20.00
C HIS A 292 8.31 4.93 -19.52
N CYS A 293 9.37 4.15 -19.36
CA CYS A 293 10.71 4.70 -19.23
C CYS A 293 11.76 3.81 -19.90
N VAL A 294 12.85 4.42 -20.35
CA VAL A 294 13.95 3.75 -21.06
C VAL A 294 14.74 2.82 -20.12
N THR A 295 14.89 3.18 -18.84
CA THR A 295 15.68 2.40 -17.86
C THR A 295 15.15 0.98 -17.67
N PHE A 296 13.82 0.79 -17.68
CA PHE A 296 13.19 -0.50 -17.42
C PHE A 296 12.36 -1.03 -18.59
N ASN A 297 12.19 -0.23 -19.64
CA ASN A 297 11.34 -0.54 -20.79
C ASN A 297 9.94 -1.06 -20.38
N ASN A 298 9.39 -0.50 -19.30
CA ASN A 298 8.06 -0.86 -18.80
C ASN A 298 6.97 -0.10 -19.58
N PRO A 299 5.74 -0.64 -19.69
CA PRO A 299 4.57 0.16 -19.98
C PRO A 299 4.10 0.93 -18.71
N PRO A 300 3.14 1.87 -18.83
CA PRO A 300 2.45 2.41 -17.66
C PRO A 300 1.90 1.28 -16.77
N LEU A 301 2.17 1.36 -15.46
CA LEU A 301 1.85 0.30 -14.50
C LEU A 301 0.37 0.29 -14.09
N CYS A 302 -0.40 1.30 -14.50
CA CYS A 302 -1.85 1.33 -14.44
C CYS A 302 -2.44 1.98 -15.72
N PRO A 303 -3.69 1.64 -16.10
CA PRO A 303 -4.24 2.03 -17.40
C PRO A 303 -4.37 3.54 -17.66
N ASN A 304 -4.56 4.34 -16.60
CA ASN A 304 -4.80 5.77 -16.73
C ASN A 304 -3.52 6.61 -16.70
N GLY A 305 -2.36 6.02 -16.41
CA GLY A 305 -1.11 6.74 -16.16
C GLY A 305 -1.09 7.51 -14.83
N ASP A 306 -2.21 8.06 -14.37
CA ASP A 306 -2.36 8.68 -13.04
C ASP A 306 -3.01 7.71 -12.03
N PHE A 307 -2.60 7.78 -10.76
CA PHE A 307 -3.18 7.01 -9.67
C PHE A 307 -3.25 7.77 -8.34
N GLU A 308 -4.26 7.44 -7.52
CA GLU A 308 -4.33 7.82 -6.11
C GLU A 308 -3.92 6.63 -5.24
N ILE A 309 -3.01 6.86 -4.30
CA ILE A 309 -2.48 5.86 -3.39
C ILE A 309 -3.51 5.59 -2.30
N ARG A 310 -3.95 4.33 -2.20
CA ARG A 310 -4.76 3.86 -1.07
C ARG A 310 -3.86 3.51 0.11
N VAL A 311 -2.80 2.75 -0.15
CA VAL A 311 -1.77 2.43 0.83
C VAL A 311 -0.42 2.27 0.13
N LEU A 312 0.62 2.86 0.70
CA LEU A 312 2.02 2.62 0.33
C LEU A 312 2.72 1.96 1.51
N GLU A 313 3.46 0.90 1.24
CA GLU A 313 4.31 0.22 2.21
C GLU A 313 5.74 0.15 1.72
N VAL A 314 6.68 0.19 2.66
CA VAL A 314 8.08 -0.04 2.39
C VAL A 314 8.62 -1.09 3.35
N TYR A 315 9.27 -2.10 2.76
CA TYR A 315 9.94 -3.14 3.52
C TYR A 315 11.45 -3.01 3.39
N GLY A 316 12.15 -3.20 4.50
CA GLY A 316 13.59 -3.45 4.53
C GLY A 316 13.86 -4.93 4.75
N PHE A 317 15.14 -5.32 4.69
CA PHE A 317 15.56 -6.71 4.87
C PHE A 317 16.61 -6.79 5.97
N ALA A 318 16.27 -7.43 7.09
CA ALA A 318 17.16 -7.58 8.26
C ALA A 318 17.61 -9.03 8.40
N ARG A 319 18.84 -9.25 8.89
CA ARG A 319 19.25 -10.59 9.35
C ARG A 319 18.51 -10.88 10.64
N ASP A 320 18.05 -12.12 10.83
CA ASP A 320 17.61 -12.58 12.13
C ASP A 320 18.73 -12.31 13.13
N GLN A 321 18.46 -11.42 14.09
CA GLN A 321 19.22 -11.46 15.34
C GLN A 321 18.72 -12.68 16.08
N LEU A 322 19.35 -13.83 15.81
CA LEU A 322 19.32 -14.96 16.73
C LEU A 322 19.94 -14.47 18.04
N SER A 323 19.09 -13.96 18.93
CA SER A 323 19.42 -13.63 20.31
C SER A 323 19.40 -14.87 21.19
#